data_AF-A0A2W6BMD7-F1
#
_entry.id   AF-A0A2W6BMD7-F1
#
_cell.length_a   1.000
_cell.length_b   1.000
_cell.length_c   1.000
_cell.angle_alpha   90.00
_cell.angle_beta   90.00
_cell.angle_gamma   90.00
#
_symmetry.space_group_name_H-M   'P 1'
#
loop_
_entity.id
_entity.type
_entity.pdbx_description
1 polymer ?
#
loop_
_entity_poly.entity_id
_entity_poly.type
_entity_poly.pdbx_seq_one_letter_code
_entity_poly.pdbx_strand_id
1 'polypeptide(L)'
;MTAVGDRVDATAPTVQTWSALGTTAVLCTTQGSAASARSAAERQIAEIDAAASRFDPDSELSGVNRAGGRRVAISERLLEALRLGVRAAAVT
;
A
#
# COMPACT_ATOMS: atom_id res chain seq x y z
N MET A 1 28.73 -22.74 -33.38
CA MET A 1 29.45 -21.86 -32.43
C MET A 1 29.30 -20.43 -32.93
N THR A 2 29.04 -19.48 -32.02
CA THR A 2 28.77 -18.03 -32.25
C THR A 2 27.29 -17.70 -32.50
N ALA A 3 26.58 -16.88 -31.72
CA ALA A 3 26.83 -16.30 -30.41
C ALA A 3 25.47 -16.04 -29.72
N VAL A 4 25.39 -16.40 -28.44
CA VAL A 4 24.39 -15.91 -27.49
C VAL A 4 24.62 -14.42 -27.29
N GLY A 5 23.56 -13.62 -27.37
CA GLY A 5 23.68 -12.19 -27.09
C GLY A 5 22.39 -11.41 -27.31
N ASP A 6 21.24 -11.93 -26.89
CA ASP A 6 20.09 -11.06 -26.64
C ASP A 6 20.35 -10.36 -25.30
N ARG A 7 21.17 -9.31 -25.33
CA ARG A 7 21.24 -8.37 -24.22
C ARG A 7 19.90 -7.67 -24.20
N VAL A 8 19.04 -8.07 -23.27
CA VAL A 8 17.95 -7.20 -22.84
C VAL A 8 18.64 -5.94 -22.31
N ASP A 9 18.64 -4.87 -23.09
CA ASP A 9 19.07 -3.56 -22.62
C ASP A 9 18.20 -3.22 -21.42
N ALA A 10 18.77 -3.37 -20.22
CA ALA A 10 18.07 -3.06 -18.99
C ALA A 10 17.94 -1.54 -18.90
N THR A 11 16.84 -1.00 -19.43
CA THR A 11 16.46 0.40 -19.25
C THR A 11 16.49 0.71 -17.76
N ALA A 12 17.24 1.75 -17.38
CA ALA A 12 17.31 2.19 -16.00
C ALA A 12 15.88 2.51 -15.49
N PRO A 13 15.51 2.05 -14.28
CA PRO A 13 14.18 2.26 -13.76
C PRO A 13 13.92 3.76 -13.56
N THR A 14 12.70 4.20 -13.87
CA THR A 14 12.23 5.51 -13.41
C THR A 14 11.87 5.40 -11.93
N VAL A 15 12.48 6.24 -11.10
CA VAL A 15 12.25 6.27 -9.65
C VAL A 15 11.47 7.53 -9.28
N GLN A 16 10.42 7.36 -8.49
CA GLN A 16 9.61 8.45 -7.94
C GLN A 16 9.50 8.32 -6.42
N THR A 17 9.59 9.43 -5.69
CA THR A 17 9.55 9.46 -4.23
C THR A 17 8.53 10.47 -3.73
N TRP A 18 7.82 10.15 -2.64
CA TRP A 18 6.88 11.06 -2.01
C TRP A 18 6.62 10.72 -0.55
N SER A 19 6.07 11.68 0.19
CA SER A 19 5.65 11.46 1.57
C SER A 19 4.34 10.66 1.61
N ALA A 20 4.30 9.59 2.39
CA ALA A 20 3.11 8.78 2.61
C ALA A 20 3.21 7.99 3.93
N LEU A 21 2.09 7.76 4.62
CA LEU A 21 2.02 6.96 5.85
C LEU A 21 3.02 7.42 6.95
N GLY A 22 3.25 8.73 7.06
CA GLY A 22 4.23 9.29 7.99
C GLY A 22 5.70 8.98 7.66
N THR A 23 5.98 8.48 6.45
CA THR A 23 7.33 8.14 5.97
C THR A 23 7.47 8.50 4.47
N THR A 24 8.47 7.93 3.79
CA THR A 24 8.73 8.12 2.36
C THR A 24 8.38 6.85 1.58
N ALA A 25 7.49 6.99 0.60
CA ALA A 25 7.26 5.98 -0.43
C ALA A 25 8.27 6.16 -1.57
N VAL A 26 8.77 5.03 -2.08
CA VAL A 26 9.67 4.95 -3.23
C VAL A 26 9.06 3.98 -4.24
N LEU A 27 8.83 4.44 -5.48
CA LEU A 27 8.30 3.63 -6.57
C LEU A 27 9.33 3.55 -7.69
N CYS A 28 9.72 2.33 -8.05
CA CYS A 28 10.61 2.04 -9.17
C CYS A 28 9.80 1.39 -10.30
N THR A 29 9.79 2.02 -11.47
CA THR A 29 9.08 1.52 -12.66
C THR A 29 10.08 1.19 -13.75
N THR A 30 10.09 -0.06 -14.24
CA THR A 30 10.99 -0.49 -15.31
C THR A 30 10.35 -0.40 -16.69
N GLN A 31 9.03 -0.51 -16.77
CA GLN A 31 8.25 -0.50 -18.02
C GLN A 31 6.90 0.19 -17.82
N GLY A 32 6.34 0.77 -18.88
CA GLY A 32 5.06 1.47 -18.84
C GLY A 32 5.14 2.90 -18.29
N SER A 33 3.98 3.49 -18.05
CA SER A 33 3.86 4.88 -17.58
C SER A 33 4.13 4.99 -16.09
N ALA A 34 5.28 5.57 -15.71
CA ALA A 34 5.62 5.86 -14.32
C ALA A 34 4.56 6.76 -13.65
N ALA A 35 4.02 7.74 -14.37
CA ALA A 35 2.95 8.61 -13.86
C ALA A 35 1.68 7.81 -13.50
N SER A 36 1.26 6.88 -14.38
CA SER A 36 0.09 6.04 -14.12
C SER A 36 0.34 5.07 -12.96
N ALA A 37 1.54 4.48 -12.88
CA ALA A 37 1.94 3.63 -11.78
C ALA A 37 1.92 4.39 -10.45
N ARG A 38 2.44 5.63 -10.44
CA ARG A 38 2.40 6.51 -9.27
C ARG A 38 0.98 6.82 -8.84
N SER A 39 0.10 7.25 -9.76
CA SER A 39 -1.28 7.53 -9.40
C SER A 39 -2.02 6.30 -8.86
N ALA A 40 -1.72 5.10 -9.38
CA ALA A 40 -2.28 3.87 -8.84
C ALA A 40 -1.76 3.57 -7.42
N ALA A 41 -0.46 3.73 -7.18
CA ALA A 41 0.14 3.55 -5.86
C ALA A 41 -0.40 4.57 -4.84
N GLU A 42 -0.53 5.84 -5.23
CA GLU A 42 -1.10 6.89 -4.37
C GLU A 42 -2.54 6.57 -3.96
N ARG A 43 -3.38 6.13 -4.91
CA ARG A 43 -4.76 5.72 -4.58
C ARG A 43 -4.78 4.55 -3.59
N GLN A 44 -3.99 3.51 -3.85
CA GLN A 44 -3.95 2.34 -2.97
C GLN A 44 -3.44 2.69 -1.56
N ILE A 45 -2.42 3.53 -1.45
CA ILE A 45 -1.91 3.98 -0.16
C ILE A 45 -2.97 4.84 0.56
N ALA A 46 -3.62 5.77 -0.15
CA ALA A 46 -4.65 6.63 0.44
C ALA A 46 -5.86 5.83 0.94
N GLU A 47 -6.29 4.80 0.19
CA GLU A 47 -7.36 3.88 0.61
C GLU A 47 -7.00 3.13 1.90
N ILE A 48 -5.75 2.63 2.00
CA ILE A 48 -5.28 1.98 3.23
C ILE A 48 -5.23 2.97 4.39
N ASP A 49 -4.68 4.16 4.18
CA ASP A 49 -4.53 5.17 5.23
C ASP A 49 -5.90 5.62 5.76
N ALA A 50 -6.85 5.91 4.88
CA ALA A 50 -8.21 6.29 5.26
C ALA A 50 -8.93 5.18 6.06
N ALA A 51 -8.70 3.91 5.72
CA ALA A 51 -9.32 2.79 6.43
C ALA A 51 -8.64 2.50 7.78
N ALA A 52 -7.30 2.51 7.81
CA ALA A 52 -6.50 1.89 8.86
C ALA A 52 -5.58 2.85 9.63
N SER A 53 -5.64 4.17 9.38
CA SER A 53 -4.84 5.13 10.15
C SER A 53 -5.25 5.14 11.62
N ARG A 54 -4.27 5.11 12.52
CA ARG A 54 -4.49 5.30 13.97
C ARG A 54 -4.38 6.76 14.42
N PHE A 55 -3.99 7.63 13.50
CA PHE A 55 -3.71 9.05 13.76
C PHE A 55 -4.81 9.94 13.21
N ASP A 56 -5.47 9.49 12.14
CA ASP A 56 -6.65 10.14 11.61
C ASP A 56 -7.87 9.77 12.48
N PRO A 57 -8.52 10.73 13.16
CA PRO A 57 -9.70 10.46 13.98
C PRO A 57 -10.91 10.00 13.15
N ASP A 58 -10.95 10.29 11.86
CA ASP A 58 -12.06 9.96 10.97
C ASP A 58 -11.89 8.61 10.26
N SER A 59 -10.74 7.94 10.47
CA SER A 59 -10.53 6.59 9.94
C SER A 59 -11.49 5.57 10.56
N GLU A 60 -11.79 4.52 9.79
CA GLU A 60 -12.61 3.42 10.28
C GLU A 60 -11.97 2.71 11.48
N LEU A 61 -10.65 2.50 11.46
CA LEU A 61 -9.92 1.89 12.58
C LEU A 61 -10.04 2.72 13.85
N SER A 62 -9.89 4.05 13.76
CA SER A 62 -10.08 4.95 14.90
C SER A 62 -11.53 4.87 15.41
N GLY A 63 -12.51 4.75 14.52
CA GLY A 63 -13.91 4.49 14.87
C GLY A 63 -14.10 3.17 15.63
N VAL A 64 -13.51 2.07 15.15
CA VAL A 64 -13.54 0.75 15.81
C VAL A 64 -12.92 0.84 17.21
N ASN A 65 -11.76 1.49 17.34
CA ASN A 65 -11.09 1.65 18.64
C ASN A 65 -11.95 2.42 19.65
N ARG A 66 -12.72 3.42 19.21
CA ARG A 66 -13.65 4.20 20.06
C ARG A 66 -14.95 3.47 20.38
N ALA A 67 -15.29 2.40 19.66
CA ALA A 67 -16.57 1.72 19.81
C ALA A 67 -16.74 0.98 21.14
N GLY A 68 -15.65 0.74 21.88
CA GLY A 68 -15.70 0.17 23.23
C GLY A 68 -16.38 -1.20 23.28
N GLY A 69 -16.08 -2.08 22.31
CA GLY A 69 -16.64 -3.43 22.23
C GLY A 69 -17.99 -3.54 21.51
N ARG A 70 -18.60 -2.44 21.08
CA ARG A 70 -19.80 -2.49 20.22
C ARG A 70 -19.44 -2.95 18.81
N ARG A 71 -20.39 -3.61 18.14
CA ARG A 71 -20.25 -3.94 16.71
C ARG A 71 -20.26 -2.68 15.87
N VAL A 72 -19.34 -2.60 14.91
CA VAL A 72 -19.19 -1.48 13.97
C VAL A 72 -19.23 -2.04 12.56
N ALA A 73 -19.99 -1.41 11.67
CA ALA A 73 -19.93 -1.70 10.26
C ALA A 73 -18.63 -1.12 9.70
N ILE A 74 -17.86 -1.92 8.99
CA ILE A 74 -16.58 -1.54 8.39
C ILE A 74 -16.56 -1.92 6.91
N SER A 75 -15.73 -1.25 6.14
CA SER A 75 -15.46 -1.59 4.75
C SER A 75 -14.81 -2.97 4.62
N GLU A 76 -14.94 -3.57 3.43
CA GLU A 76 -14.23 -4.80 3.08
C GLU A 76 -12.72 -4.63 3.21
N ARG A 77 -12.21 -3.43 2.87
CA ARG A 77 -10.79 -3.11 2.92
C ARG A 77 -10.22 -3.15 4.33
N LEU A 78 -10.92 -2.55 5.30
CA LEU A 78 -10.51 -2.63 6.70
C LEU A 78 -10.63 -4.07 7.21
N LEU A 79 -11.69 -4.79 6.82
CA LEU A 79 -11.85 -6.20 7.21
C LEU A 79 -10.69 -7.08 6.73
N GLU A 80 -10.23 -6.89 5.49
CA GLU A 80 -9.05 -7.59 4.96
C GLU A 80 -7.78 -7.26 5.74
N ALA A 81 -7.55 -5.97 6.02
CA ALA A 81 -6.38 -5.53 6.79
C ALA A 81 -6.38 -6.11 8.21
N LEU A 82 -7.52 -6.09 8.90
CA LEU A 82 -7.67 -6.67 10.25
C LEU A 82 -7.45 -8.18 10.23
N ARG A 83 -8.04 -8.90 9.27
CA ARG A 83 -7.83 -10.35 9.11
C ARG A 83 -6.35 -10.67 8.89
N LEU A 84 -5.65 -9.90 8.06
CA LEU A 84 -4.22 -10.08 7.84
C LEU A 84 -3.42 -9.82 9.12
N GLY A 85 -3.69 -8.71 9.82
CA GLY A 85 -3.00 -8.35 11.05
C GLY A 85 -3.17 -9.38 12.16
N VAL A 86 -4.40 -9.87 12.39
CA VAL A 86 -4.68 -10.92 13.37
C VAL A 86 -4.00 -12.23 13.00
N ARG A 87 -4.02 -12.62 11.71
CA ARG A 87 -3.30 -13.82 11.27
C ARG A 87 -1.79 -13.69 11.47
N ALA A 88 -1.20 -12.55 11.13
CA ALA A 88 0.22 -12.30 11.33
C ALA A 88 0.59 -12.43 12.82
N ALA A 89 -0.18 -11.80 13.71
CA ALA A 89 0.02 -11.89 15.15
C ALA A 89 -0.11 -13.32 15.71
N ALA A 90 -0.89 -14.19 15.06
CA ALA A 90 -1.02 -15.58 15.48
C ALA A 90 0.17 -16.47 15.06
N VAL A 91 1.03 -16.02 14.14
CA VAL A 91 2.13 -16.84 13.58
C VAL A 91 3.53 -16.27 13.86
N THR A 92 3.64 -15.16 14.59
CA THR A 92 4.91 -14.50 14.99
C THR A 92 4.98 -14.35 16.49
#